data_AF-A0A484N3S6-F1
#
_entry.id   AF-A0A484N3S6-F1
#
_cell.length_a   1.000
_cell.length_b   1.000
_cell.length_c   1.000
_cell.angle_alpha   90.00
_cell.angle_beta   90.00
_cell.angle_gamma   90.00
#
_symmetry.space_group_name_H-M   'P 1'
#
loop_
_entity.id
_entity.type
_entity.pdbx_description
1 polymer ?
#
loop_
_entity_poly.entity_id
_entity_poly.type
_entity_poly.pdbx_seq_one_letter_code
_entity_poly.pdbx_strand_id
1 'polypeptide(L)'
;MAFFVTLRCPSSLYHFPPSKVSATSTSSSKISTPSFASSLSSINRRKPSSIRSASLRDPPSSGEFQPAISLTDNALKCLDKMRAEQKKDLCLRIGVKQGGCSGMSYTMEFENRENARADDTIIEYNGFVIVCDPKSLLFLFGMQLDYSDALMGGGFSFKNPNATHTCGCGKSFAAEM
;
A
#
# COMPACT_ATOMS: atom_id res chain seq x y z
N MET A 1 -9.55 -10.25 27.02
CA MET A 1 -10.70 -10.19 26.09
C MET A 1 -10.23 -9.46 24.85
N ALA A 2 -9.97 -10.17 23.75
CA ALA A 2 -9.46 -9.58 22.51
C ALA A 2 -10.63 -9.01 21.70
N PHE A 3 -10.70 -7.69 21.57
CA PHE A 3 -11.68 -7.02 20.74
C PHE A 3 -11.17 -7.02 19.30
N PHE A 4 -11.72 -7.89 18.46
CA PHE A 4 -11.57 -7.79 17.00
C PHE A 4 -12.32 -6.53 16.52
N VAL A 5 -11.68 -5.36 16.61
CA VAL A 5 -12.16 -4.15 15.94
C VAL A 5 -11.91 -4.35 14.46
N THR A 6 -12.98 -4.52 13.69
CA THR A 6 -12.90 -4.48 12.23
C THR A 6 -12.33 -3.13 11.82
N LEU A 7 -11.10 -3.11 11.30
CA LEU A 7 -10.40 -1.94 10.76
C LEU A 7 -11.04 -1.44 9.46
N ARG A 8 -12.33 -1.08 9.52
CA ARG A 8 -12.97 -0.24 8.52
C ARG A 8 -13.16 1.13 9.18
N CYS A 9 -12.49 2.15 8.66
CA CYS A 9 -12.78 3.56 8.96
C CYS A 9 -14.32 3.72 8.78
N PRO A 10 -15.11 4.14 9.80
CA PRO A 10 -16.56 4.07 9.75
C PRO A 10 -17.13 5.14 8.80
N SER A 11 -17.61 4.71 7.64
CA SER A 11 -18.33 5.58 6.71
C SER A 11 -19.78 5.75 7.18
N SER A 12 -20.14 6.99 7.48
CA SER A 12 -21.49 7.42 7.85
C SER A 12 -22.54 6.99 6.83
N LEU A 13 -23.72 6.65 7.37
CA LEU A 13 -24.96 6.23 6.74
C LEU A 13 -25.33 7.01 5.47
N TYR A 14 -25.33 6.33 4.32
CA TYR A 14 -26.21 6.69 3.20
C TYR A 14 -26.87 5.44 2.62
N HIS A 15 -28.19 5.43 2.75
CA HIS A 15 -29.14 4.43 2.30
C HIS A 15 -29.49 4.71 0.84
N PHE A 16 -29.16 3.83 -0.11
CA PHE A 16 -29.72 3.85 -1.47
C PHE A 16 -29.95 2.42 -2.01
N PRO A 17 -31.05 2.18 -2.73
CA PRO A 17 -31.56 0.85 -3.11
C PRO A 17 -30.85 0.22 -4.33
N PRO A 18 -31.03 -1.10 -4.57
CA PRO A 18 -30.32 -1.83 -5.62
C PRO A 18 -30.86 -1.52 -7.03
N SER A 19 -29.97 -1.19 -7.97
CA SER A 19 -30.25 -1.17 -9.40
C SER A 19 -30.02 -2.56 -10.01
N LYS A 20 -31.02 -3.03 -10.76
CA LYS A 20 -31.06 -4.33 -11.46
C LYS A 20 -30.04 -4.38 -12.60
N VAL A 21 -29.37 -5.52 -12.74
CA VAL A 21 -28.57 -5.90 -13.91
C VAL A 21 -29.49 -6.56 -14.93
N SER A 22 -29.47 -6.06 -16.17
CA SER A 22 -30.11 -6.68 -17.34
C SER A 22 -29.06 -6.95 -18.43
N ALA A 23 -29.32 -8.03 -19.15
CA ALA A 23 -28.39 -8.84 -19.92
C ALA A 23 -28.17 -8.41 -21.39
N THR A 24 -27.28 -9.17 -22.06
CA THR A 24 -27.19 -9.43 -23.52
C THR A 24 -26.79 -8.24 -24.41
N SER A 25 -26.06 -8.34 -25.52
CA SER A 25 -25.79 -9.43 -26.47
C SER A 25 -24.66 -9.01 -27.45
N THR A 26 -23.93 -10.02 -27.95
CA THR A 26 -23.53 -10.26 -29.36
C THR A 26 -23.35 -9.06 -30.32
N SER A 27 -22.17 -8.95 -30.95
CA SER A 27 -22.01 -9.15 -32.41
C SER A 27 -20.65 -8.74 -32.98
N SER A 28 -20.21 -9.55 -33.93
CA SER A 28 -18.97 -9.51 -34.71
C SER A 28 -19.00 -8.48 -35.86
N SER A 29 -17.84 -7.98 -36.27
CA SER A 29 -17.47 -7.60 -37.66
C SER A 29 -16.02 -7.11 -37.68
N LYS A 30 -15.05 -7.85 -38.25
CA LYS A 30 -14.61 -7.93 -39.65
C LYS A 30 -13.78 -6.72 -40.17
N ILE A 31 -12.49 -7.02 -40.42
CA ILE A 31 -11.69 -6.77 -41.64
C ILE A 31 -11.37 -5.29 -42.00
N SER A 32 -10.09 -4.93 -42.02
CA SER A 32 -9.31 -4.66 -43.27
C SER A 32 -7.92 -4.04 -42.99
N THR A 33 -6.89 -4.69 -43.52
CA THR A 33 -5.56 -4.13 -43.82
C THR A 33 -5.64 -3.20 -45.04
N PRO A 34 -4.67 -2.27 -45.22
CA PRO A 34 -3.67 -2.51 -46.26
C PRO A 34 -2.26 -1.98 -45.94
N SER A 35 -1.37 -2.35 -46.86
CA SER A 35 0.09 -2.24 -46.89
C SER A 35 0.60 -1.07 -47.75
N PHE A 36 1.93 -0.87 -47.75
CA PHE A 36 2.78 -0.01 -48.59
C PHE A 36 2.78 1.51 -48.25
N ALA A 37 3.87 2.27 -48.32
CA ALA A 37 5.08 2.12 -49.12
C ALA A 37 6.31 2.80 -48.47
N SER A 38 7.47 2.29 -48.87
CA SER A 38 8.81 2.84 -48.70
C SER A 38 8.98 4.20 -49.39
N SER A 39 9.73 5.12 -48.79
CA SER A 39 10.46 6.16 -49.54
C SER A 39 11.69 6.61 -48.77
N LEU A 40 12.86 6.36 -49.37
CA LEU A 40 14.14 6.97 -49.01
C LEU A 40 14.16 8.38 -49.62
N SER A 41 14.55 9.38 -48.82
CA SER A 41 15.25 10.53 -49.37
C SER A 41 16.31 11.06 -48.39
N SER A 42 17.44 11.35 -49.01
CA SER A 42 18.75 11.67 -48.47
C SER A 42 18.85 13.12 -47.98
N ILE A 43 19.98 13.43 -47.33
CA ILE A 43 20.66 14.74 -47.25
C ILE A 43 20.43 15.60 -46.00
N ASN A 44 21.44 15.50 -45.11
CA ASN A 44 22.30 16.59 -44.62
C ASN A 44 21.63 17.77 -43.88
N ARG A 45 21.97 17.95 -42.60
CA ARG A 45 22.51 19.23 -42.09
C ARG A 45 23.00 19.15 -40.64
N ARG A 46 23.98 20.00 -40.40
CA ARG A 46 24.87 20.09 -39.25
C ARG A 46 24.15 20.56 -37.97
N LYS A 47 24.76 20.18 -36.82
CA LYS A 47 24.48 20.65 -35.45
C LYS A 47 24.39 22.19 -35.38
N PRO A 48 23.67 22.73 -34.39
CA PRO A 48 24.42 23.22 -33.23
C PRO A 48 23.87 22.72 -31.89
N SER A 49 24.81 22.58 -30.97
CA SER A 49 24.62 22.42 -29.53
C SER A 49 23.70 23.49 -28.96
N SER A 50 22.48 23.09 -28.57
CA SER A 50 21.70 23.84 -27.58
C SER A 50 21.88 23.15 -26.24
N ILE A 51 22.61 23.86 -25.39
CA ILE A 51 22.95 23.52 -24.02
C ILE A 51 21.64 23.34 -23.25
N ARG A 52 21.23 22.08 -22.98
CA ARG A 52 20.25 21.79 -21.94
C ARG A 52 20.97 21.82 -20.60
N SER A 53 21.15 23.03 -20.08
CA SER A 53 21.44 23.25 -18.67
C SER A 53 20.23 22.87 -17.83
N ALA A 54 20.53 22.30 -16.66
CA ALA A 54 19.68 22.16 -15.48
C ALA A 54 18.53 21.15 -15.56
N SER A 55 18.79 19.95 -15.05
CA SER A 55 18.39 19.62 -13.69
C SER A 55 19.05 18.29 -13.33
N LEU A 56 20.21 18.39 -12.67
CA LEU A 56 20.61 17.31 -11.78
C LEU A 56 19.49 17.26 -10.75
N ARG A 57 18.63 16.24 -10.85
CA ARG A 57 17.85 15.82 -9.70
C ARG A 57 18.90 15.32 -8.74
N ASP A 58 19.23 16.14 -7.76
CA ASP A 58 20.10 15.75 -6.67
C ASP A 58 19.62 14.37 -6.18
N PRO A 59 20.49 13.33 -6.17
CA PRO A 59 20.14 12.13 -5.43
C PRO A 59 19.94 12.55 -3.97
N PRO A 60 18.90 12.08 -3.25
CA PRO A 60 18.76 12.39 -1.83
C PRO A 60 20.04 11.97 -1.11
N SER A 61 20.84 12.98 -0.77
CA SER A 61 22.16 12.89 -0.17
C SER A 61 22.00 13.03 1.33
N SER A 62 21.43 12.00 1.93
CA SER A 62 21.49 11.77 3.37
C SER A 62 21.30 10.28 3.57
N GLY A 63 22.13 9.66 4.40
CA GLY A 63 21.96 8.27 4.82
C GLY A 63 20.68 8.13 5.66
N GLU A 64 19.53 8.24 5.00
CA GLU A 64 18.22 7.97 5.58
C GLU A 64 18.14 6.46 5.72
N PHE A 65 18.34 5.99 6.95
CA PHE A 65 17.97 4.65 7.33
C PHE A 65 16.49 4.48 6.98
N GLN A 66 16.21 3.63 5.99
CA GLN A 66 14.86 3.28 5.63
C GLN A 66 14.18 2.70 6.87
N PRO A 67 13.03 3.23 7.29
CA PRO A 67 12.34 2.73 8.45
C PRO A 67 11.93 1.27 8.20
N ALA A 68 11.99 0.45 9.25
CA ALA A 68 11.71 -0.98 9.11
C ALA A 68 10.29 -1.26 8.58
N ILE A 69 9.34 -0.37 8.83
CA ILE A 69 7.97 -0.41 8.28
C ILE A 69 7.62 1.02 7.90
N SER A 70 7.18 1.25 6.66
CA SER A 70 6.79 2.57 6.14
C SER A 70 5.28 2.75 6.01
N LEU A 71 4.82 3.99 6.13
CA LEU A 71 3.42 4.38 5.89
C LEU A 71 3.31 5.30 4.67
N THR A 72 2.22 5.19 3.92
CA THR A 72 1.81 6.26 3.00
C THR A 72 1.09 7.37 3.75
N ASP A 73 1.05 8.57 3.17
CA ASP A 73 0.32 9.71 3.74
C ASP A 73 -1.17 9.39 3.98
N ASN A 74 -1.77 8.58 3.11
CA ASN A 74 -3.18 8.18 3.25
C ASN A 74 -3.38 7.23 4.43
N ALA A 75 -2.46 6.28 4.64
CA ALA A 75 -2.48 5.39 5.78
C ALA A 75 -2.35 6.17 7.08
N LEU A 76 -1.36 7.05 7.17
CA LEU A 76 -1.16 7.90 8.34
C LEU A 76 -2.41 8.75 8.64
N LYS A 77 -3.03 9.35 7.63
CA LYS A 77 -4.27 10.13 7.78
C LYS A 77 -5.46 9.31 8.32
N CYS A 78 -5.73 8.08 7.84
CA CYS A 78 -6.81 7.26 8.45
C CYS A 78 -6.41 6.80 9.86
N LEU A 79 -5.14 6.47 10.12
CA LEU A 79 -4.69 6.12 11.49
C LEU A 79 -4.88 7.27 12.48
N ASP A 80 -4.53 8.51 12.08
CA ASP A 80 -4.74 9.69 12.91
C ASP A 80 -6.22 9.96 13.17
N LYS A 81 -7.08 9.80 12.16
CA LYS A 81 -8.54 9.89 12.34
C LYS A 81 -9.05 8.86 13.33
N MET A 82 -8.65 7.59 13.17
CA MET A 82 -9.04 6.50 14.07
C MET A 82 -8.54 6.72 15.51
N ARG A 83 -7.34 7.28 15.68
CA ARG A 83 -6.80 7.69 16.99
C ARG A 83 -7.61 8.82 17.61
N ALA A 84 -7.94 9.86 16.84
CA ALA A 84 -8.73 11.00 17.29
C ALA A 84 -10.15 10.60 17.72
N GLU A 85 -10.79 9.68 17.00
CA GLU A 85 -12.12 9.15 17.32
C GLU A 85 -12.15 8.42 18.67
N GLN A 86 -11.09 7.66 18.98
CA GLN A 86 -10.98 6.92 20.24
C GLN A 86 -10.57 7.76 21.45
N LYS A 87 -10.16 9.04 21.24
CA LYS A 87 -9.75 9.99 22.28
C LYS A 87 -8.72 9.44 23.27
N LYS A 88 -7.83 8.57 22.80
CA LYS A 88 -6.77 7.93 23.59
C LYS A 88 -5.45 8.02 22.85
N ASP A 89 -4.35 8.00 23.60
CA ASP A 89 -3.01 7.90 23.00
C ASP A 89 -2.75 6.43 22.61
N LEU A 90 -3.16 6.11 21.39
CA LEU A 90 -3.06 4.76 20.82
C LEU A 90 -1.86 4.67 19.88
N CYS A 91 -1.18 3.53 19.93
CA CYS A 91 -0.24 3.09 18.92
C CYS A 91 -0.84 1.96 18.08
N LEU A 92 -0.28 1.74 16.90
CA LEU A 92 -0.63 0.61 16.04
C LEU A 92 0.40 -0.51 16.23
N ARG A 93 -0.04 -1.66 16.71
CA ARG A 93 0.74 -2.89 16.68
C ARG A 93 0.58 -3.57 15.33
N ILE A 94 1.67 -3.71 14.58
CA ILE A 94 1.71 -4.48 13.33
C ILE A 94 2.50 -5.76 13.60
N GLY A 95 2.00 -6.89 13.07
CA GLY A 95 2.68 -8.17 13.21
C GLY A 95 2.25 -9.20 12.19
N VAL A 96 2.72 -10.43 12.40
CA VAL A 96 2.40 -11.60 11.59
C VAL A 96 1.95 -12.73 12.50
N LYS A 97 0.92 -13.45 12.07
CA LYS A 97 0.46 -14.69 12.71
C LYS A 97 0.53 -15.84 11.72
N GLN A 98 0.89 -17.02 12.23
CA GLN A 98 0.85 -18.25 11.43
C GLN A 98 -0.61 -18.60 11.10
N GLY A 99 -0.86 -19.00 9.86
CA GLY A 99 -2.17 -19.34 9.30
C GLY A 99 -2.66 -18.38 8.20
N GLY A 100 -3.87 -18.63 7.73
CA GLY A 100 -4.47 -17.96 6.58
C GLY A 100 -4.23 -18.69 5.26
N CYS A 101 -4.70 -18.13 4.15
CA CYS A 101 -4.74 -18.82 2.86
C CYS A 101 -3.35 -19.16 2.29
N SER A 102 -2.30 -18.47 2.73
CA SER A 102 -0.93 -18.60 2.21
C SER A 102 0.10 -18.94 3.29
N GLY A 103 -0.35 -19.37 4.48
CA GLY A 103 0.54 -19.81 5.57
C GLY A 103 0.85 -18.76 6.62
N MET A 104 0.89 -17.47 6.27
CA MET A 104 0.99 -16.36 7.23
C MET A 104 -0.04 -15.27 6.95
N SER A 105 -0.44 -14.54 7.99
CA SER A 105 -1.39 -13.43 7.89
C SER A 105 -0.91 -12.21 8.65
N TYR A 106 -1.14 -11.03 8.09
CA TYR A 106 -0.85 -9.77 8.75
C TYR A 106 -1.81 -9.54 9.93
N THR A 107 -1.31 -8.92 10.99
CA THR A 107 -2.10 -8.43 12.13
C THR A 107 -1.90 -6.94 12.29
N MET A 108 -2.99 -6.24 12.61
CA MET A 108 -3.00 -4.83 12.96
C MET A 108 -3.94 -4.67 14.15
N GLU A 109 -3.45 -4.12 15.24
CA GLU A 109 -4.21 -3.92 16.46
C GLU A 109 -3.87 -2.55 17.07
N PHE A 110 -4.88 -1.82 17.50
CA PHE A 110 -4.65 -0.58 18.24
C PHE A 110 -4.50 -0.92 19.72
N GLU A 111 -3.39 -0.49 20.31
CA GLU A 111 -3.15 -0.64 21.74
C GLU A 111 -2.78 0.71 22.38
N ASN A 112 -2.93 0.82 23.70
CA ASN A 112 -2.44 2.00 24.39
C ASN A 112 -0.91 2.04 24.26
N ARG A 113 -0.34 3.24 24.12
CA ARG A 113 1.11 3.41 24.04
C ARG A 113 1.88 2.76 25.20
N GLU A 114 1.27 2.69 26.38
CA GLU A 114 1.82 2.05 27.58
C GLU A 114 1.93 0.51 27.49
N ASN A 115 1.16 -0.12 26.58
CA ASN A 115 1.20 -1.57 26.37
C ASN A 115 2.35 -2.01 25.44
N ALA A 116 3.05 -1.05 24.81
CA ALA A 116 4.23 -1.33 24.01
C ALA A 116 5.28 -2.06 24.86
N ARG A 117 5.82 -3.16 24.34
CA ARG A 117 6.79 -3.98 25.06
C ARG A 117 8.19 -3.42 24.88
N ALA A 118 9.08 -3.71 25.83
CA ALA A 118 10.47 -3.23 25.79
C ALA A 118 11.29 -3.83 24.63
N ASP A 119 10.89 -4.99 24.12
CA ASP A 119 11.50 -5.70 22.98
C ASP A 119 10.86 -5.34 21.63
N ASP A 120 9.74 -4.60 21.64
CA ASP A 120 9.11 -4.18 20.40
C ASP A 120 9.96 -3.12 19.69
N THR A 121 10.01 -3.20 18.37
CA THR A 121 10.57 -2.14 17.54
C THR A 121 9.57 -1.00 17.42
N ILE A 122 9.97 0.17 17.89
CA ILE A 122 9.15 1.39 17.89
C ILE A 122 9.52 2.23 16.67
N ILE A 123 8.52 2.58 15.87
CA ILE A 123 8.68 3.39 14.66
C ILE A 123 7.70 4.56 14.76
N GLU A 124 8.19 5.79 14.63
CA GLU A 124 7.39 6.99 14.79
C GLU A 124 7.21 7.73 13.46
N TYR A 125 5.96 8.11 13.17
CA TYR A 125 5.55 8.85 11.97
C TYR A 125 4.70 10.05 12.37
N ASN A 126 5.26 11.26 12.26
CA ASN A 126 4.53 12.50 12.54
C ASN A 126 3.75 12.47 13.89
N GLY A 127 4.36 11.89 14.92
CA GLY A 127 3.75 11.74 16.26
C GLY A 127 2.75 10.59 16.40
N PHE A 128 2.56 9.75 15.37
CA PHE A 128 1.89 8.46 15.46
C PHE A 128 2.92 7.35 15.66
N VAL A 129 2.65 6.43 16.59
CA VAL A 129 3.59 5.35 16.94
C VAL A 129 3.11 4.02 16.39
N ILE A 130 4.03 3.29 15.76
CA ILE A 130 3.87 1.91 15.35
C ILE A 130 4.81 1.06 16.22
N VAL A 131 4.31 -0.07 16.67
CA VAL A 131 5.10 -1.07 17.38
C VAL A 131 5.02 -2.40 16.65
N CYS A 132 6.13 -3.12 16.60
CA CYS A 132 6.23 -4.42 15.93
C CYS A 132 7.06 -5.36 16.79
N ASP A 133 6.57 -6.58 17.02
CA ASP A 133 7.35 -7.57 17.75
C ASP A 133 8.55 -8.03 16.92
N PRO A 134 9.68 -8.39 17.57
CA PRO A 134 10.92 -8.70 16.87
C PRO A 134 10.80 -9.93 15.96
N LYS A 135 9.90 -10.88 16.27
CA LYS A 135 9.68 -12.06 15.42
C LYS A 135 8.96 -11.67 14.13
N SER A 136 7.90 -10.88 14.22
CA SER A 136 7.18 -10.35 13.07
C SER A 136 8.05 -9.44 12.22
N LEU A 137 8.93 -8.65 12.83
CA LEU A 137 9.81 -7.71 12.12
C LEU A 137 10.65 -8.40 11.05
N LEU A 138 11.11 -9.64 11.29
CA LEU A 138 11.87 -10.43 10.32
C LEU A 138 11.13 -10.63 8.99
N PHE A 139 9.79 -10.71 9.03
CA PHE A 139 8.95 -10.89 7.84
C PHE A 139 8.46 -9.56 7.25
N LEU A 140 8.49 -8.49 8.03
CA LEU A 140 7.89 -7.20 7.72
C LEU A 140 8.91 -6.12 7.38
N PHE A 141 10.20 -6.40 7.53
CA PHE A 141 11.25 -5.42 7.29
C PHE A 141 11.19 -4.87 5.85
N GLY A 142 11.13 -3.55 5.72
CA GLY A 142 10.99 -2.85 4.44
C GLY A 142 9.57 -2.83 3.86
N MET A 143 8.56 -3.31 4.59
CA MET A 143 7.17 -3.24 4.12
C MET A 143 6.67 -1.79 4.07
N GLN A 144 5.62 -1.59 3.28
CA GLN A 144 4.83 -0.35 3.26
C GLN A 144 3.36 -0.66 3.51
N LEU A 145 2.75 0.08 4.44
CA LEU A 145 1.31 0.08 4.69
C LEU A 145 0.67 1.27 3.98
N ASP A 146 -0.34 0.98 3.17
CA ASP A 146 -1.12 1.97 2.41
C ASP A 146 -2.61 1.89 2.81
N TYR A 147 -3.36 2.95 2.50
CA TYR A 147 -4.80 3.00 2.74
C TYR A 147 -5.53 3.62 1.54
N SER A 148 -6.61 2.97 1.11
CA SER A 148 -7.52 3.46 0.07
C SER A 148 -8.89 3.75 0.67
N ASP A 149 -9.42 4.95 0.43
CA ASP A 149 -10.77 5.35 0.87
C ASP A 149 -11.86 5.06 -0.19
N ALA A 150 -11.59 4.10 -1.09
CA ALA A 150 -12.55 3.72 -2.11
C ALA A 150 -13.84 3.15 -1.46
N LEU A 151 -14.99 3.68 -1.86
CA LEU A 151 -16.32 3.23 -1.41
C LEU A 151 -16.51 1.71 -1.54
N MET A 152 -16.00 1.13 -2.62
CA MET A 152 -15.99 -0.31 -2.86
C MET A 152 -14.56 -0.84 -2.76
N GLY A 153 -14.30 -1.67 -1.75
CA GLY A 153 -13.00 -2.33 -1.60
C GLY A 153 -11.88 -1.48 -1.01
N GLY A 154 -12.19 -0.30 -0.47
CA GLY A 154 -11.27 0.49 0.33
C GLY A 154 -10.81 -0.24 1.60
N GLY A 155 -9.70 0.22 2.15
CA GLY A 155 -9.07 -0.32 3.36
C GLY A 155 -7.55 -0.30 3.29
N PHE A 156 -6.94 -0.91 4.30
CA PHE A 156 -5.50 -1.07 4.39
C PHE A 156 -4.98 -2.13 3.41
N SER A 157 -3.89 -1.79 2.72
CA SER A 157 -3.16 -2.65 1.79
C SER A 157 -1.70 -2.76 2.20
N PHE A 158 -1.15 -3.97 2.12
CA PHE A 158 0.20 -4.30 2.54
C PHE A 158 1.07 -4.52 1.31
N LYS A 159 2.16 -3.76 1.19
CA LYS A 159 3.22 -4.00 0.18
C LYS A 159 4.43 -4.54 0.92
N ASN A 160 4.62 -5.85 0.85
CA ASN A 160 5.72 -6.52 1.55
C ASN A 160 6.74 -7.06 0.54
N PRO A 161 7.98 -6.51 0.48
CA PRO A 161 9.00 -7.01 -0.43
C PRO A 161 9.49 -8.43 -0.09
N ASN A 162 9.25 -8.91 1.13
CA ASN A 162 9.65 -10.24 1.59
C ASN A 162 8.60 -11.33 1.27
N ALA A 163 7.44 -10.96 0.74
CA ALA A 163 6.40 -11.91 0.39
C ALA A 163 6.70 -12.59 -0.95
N THR A 164 6.90 -13.91 -0.95
CA THR A 164 7.07 -14.70 -2.18
C THR A 164 5.73 -14.89 -2.90
N HIS A 165 4.65 -15.06 -2.13
CA HIS A 165 3.28 -15.13 -2.64
C HIS A 165 2.32 -14.35 -1.75
N THR A 166 1.36 -13.65 -2.36
CA THR A 166 0.30 -12.94 -1.64
C THR A 166 -1.07 -13.49 -2.05
N CYS A 167 -1.93 -13.74 -1.08
CA CYS A 167 -3.31 -14.18 -1.31
C CYS A 167 -4.11 -13.09 -2.02
N GLY A 168 -5.13 -13.46 -2.81
CA GLY A 168 -5.95 -12.50 -3.57
C GLY A 168 -6.64 -11.41 -2.72
N CYS A 169 -6.82 -11.62 -1.41
CA CYS A 169 -7.37 -10.59 -0.51
C CYS A 169 -6.29 -9.63 0.07
N GLY A 170 -5.00 -9.88 -0.19
CA GLY A 170 -3.88 -9.04 0.26
C GLY A 170 -3.57 -9.11 1.76
N LYS A 171 -4.25 -9.97 2.55
CA LYS A 171 -4.11 -10.06 4.02
C LYS A 171 -3.27 -11.24 4.50
N SER A 172 -2.94 -12.15 3.59
CA SER A 172 -2.13 -13.33 3.86
C SER A 172 -1.05 -13.48 2.82
N PHE A 173 0.11 -14.00 3.21
CA PHE A 173 1.28 -14.16 2.37
C PHE A 173 2.09 -15.40 2.77
N ALA A 174 2.93 -15.85 1.85
CA ALA A 174 4.03 -16.78 2.11
C ALA A 174 5.35 -16.00 2.03
N ALA A 175 6.34 -16.39 2.83
CA ALA A 175 7.70 -15.90 2.75
C ALA A 175 8.64 -17.11 2.80
N GLU A 176 9.67 -17.09 1.97
CA GLU A 176 10.80 -17.99 2.08
C GLU A 176 11.85 -17.27 2.91
N MET A 177 12.25 -17.89 4.01
CA MET A 177 13.20 -17.35 4.98
C MET A 177 14.35 -18.34 5.15
#